data_AF-A0A7Z6UAS3-F1
#
_entry.id   AF-A0A7Z6UAS3-F1
#
_cell.length_a   1.000
_cell.length_b   1.000
_cell.length_c   1.000
_cell.angle_alpha   90.00
_cell.angle_beta   90.00
_cell.angle_gamma   90.00
#
_symmetry.space_group_name_H-M   'P 1'
#
loop_
_entity.id
_entity.type
_entity.pdbx_description
1 polymer ?
#
loop_
_entity_poly.entity_id
_entity_poly.type
_entity_poly.pdbx_seq_one_letter_code
_entity_poly.pdbx_strand_id
1 'polypeptide(L)' 'MEGWSDSVATTFVASEVIKQKLGYDVKLQSVAAGIMWQAVATDKLDLMLSAWLPGTHGEYDAQYMEQVFNYGDIFEDD' A
#
# COMPACT_ATOMS: atom_id res chain seq x y z
N MET A 1 -13.20 6.36 -6.99
CA MET A 1 -12.63 6.01 -5.66
C MET A 1 -13.48 4.87 -5.13
N GLU A 2 -13.15 3.66 -5.54
CA GLU A 2 -13.70 2.43 -4.96
C GLU A 2 -12.55 1.88 -4.10
N GLY A 3 -12.41 2.44 -2.90
CA GLY A 3 -11.35 2.12 -1.97
C GLY A 3 -11.87 2.46 -0.59
N TRP A 4 -11.87 1.47 0.30
CA TRP A 4 -12.45 1.57 1.63
C TRP A 4 -11.95 2.84 2.33
N SER A 5 -12.86 3.56 2.98
CA SER A 5 -12.61 4.92 3.49
C SER A 5 -11.34 5.03 4.34
N ASP A 6 -11.00 3.97 5.09
CA ASP A 6 -9.80 3.89 5.92
C ASP A 6 -8.50 3.86 5.11
N SER A 7 -8.49 3.16 3.98
CA SER A 7 -7.32 3.10 3.08
C SER A 7 -7.09 4.45 2.40
N VAL A 8 -8.17 5.17 2.05
CA VAL A 8 -8.06 6.52 1.47
C VAL A 8 -7.52 7.52 2.50
N ALA A 9 -8.03 7.49 3.73
CA ALA A 9 -7.58 8.38 4.80
C ALA A 9 -6.09 8.17 5.14
N THR A 10 -5.68 6.92 5.34
CA THR A 10 -4.27 6.57 5.65
C THR A 10 -3.33 6.97 4.52
N THR A 11 -3.73 6.70 3.27
CA THR A 11 -2.93 7.05 2.09
C THR A 11 -2.79 8.56 1.93
N PHE A 12 -3.84 9.34 2.20
CA PHE A 12 -3.76 10.80 2.16
C PHE A 12 -2.82 11.35 3.23
N VAL A 13 -2.93 10.89 4.47
CA VAL A 13 -2.05 11.32 5.56
C VAL A 13 -0.58 10.99 5.27
N ALA A 14 -0.31 9.77 4.83
CA ALA A 14 1.05 9.37 4.44
C ALA A 14 1.57 10.21 3.26
N SER A 15 0.72 10.51 2.28
CA SER A 15 1.10 11.35 1.14
C SER A 15 1.48 12.78 1.56
N GLU A 16 0.75 13.36 2.51
CA GLU A 16 1.03 14.69 3.05
C GLU A 16 2.33 14.69 3.87
N VAL A 17 2.58 13.65 4.67
CA VAL A 17 3.83 13.52 5.43
C VAL A 17 5.02 13.39 4.48
N ILE A 18 4.93 12.54 3.46
CA ILE A 18 6.00 12.36 2.46
C ILE A 18 6.25 13.68 1.71
N LYS A 19 5.18 14.37 1.27
CA LYS A 19 5.32 15.68 0.62
C LYS A 19 5.98 16.72 1.52
N GLN A 20 5.50 16.87 2.76
CA GLN A 20 5.94 17.94 3.65
C GLN A 20 7.29 17.67 4.32
N LYS A 21 7.60 16.42 4.65
CA LYS A 21 8.83 16.06 5.39
C LYS A 21 9.97 15.64 4.47
N LEU A 22 9.66 15.00 3.35
CA LEU A 22 10.67 14.45 2.44
C LEU A 22 10.74 15.22 1.11
N GLY A 23 9.77 16.07 0.79
CA GLY A 23 9.79 16.92 -0.40
C GLY A 23 9.52 16.17 -1.71
N TYR A 24 9.00 14.94 -1.64
CA TYR A 24 8.65 14.15 -2.82
C TYR A 24 7.23 14.48 -3.31
N ASP A 25 7.04 14.48 -4.63
CA ASP A 25 5.70 14.56 -5.21
C ASP A 25 5.02 13.19 -5.15
N VAL A 26 3.87 13.11 -4.48
CA VAL A 26 3.12 11.87 -4.29
C VAL A 26 1.91 11.87 -5.21
N LYS A 27 1.89 10.89 -6.11
CA LYS A 27 0.76 10.60 -6.99
C LYS A 27 -0.03 9.41 -6.46
N LEU A 28 -1.28 9.67 -6.06
CA LEU A 28 -2.18 8.61 -5.59
C LEU A 28 -2.87 7.93 -6.78
N GLN A 29 -2.76 6.60 -6.84
CA GLN A 29 -3.42 5.80 -7.86
C GLN A 29 -4.26 4.70 -7.20
N SER A 30 -5.57 4.78 -7.41
CA SER A 30 -6.51 3.76 -6.93
C SER A 30 -6.54 2.61 -7.94
N VAL A 31 -6.08 1.43 -7.53
CA VAL A 31 -6.13 0.19 -8.31
C VAL A 31 -6.77 -0.92 -7.49
N ALA A 32 -7.27 -1.98 -8.14
CA ALA A 32 -7.77 -3.15 -7.44
C ALA A 32 -6.63 -3.88 -6.70
N ALA A 33 -6.96 -4.57 -5.59
CA ALA A 33 -5.97 -5.21 -4.71
C ALA A 33 -4.96 -6.11 -5.45
N GLY A 34 -5.43 -7.00 -6.33
CA GLY A 34 -4.52 -7.88 -7.08
C GLY A 34 -3.56 -7.11 -8.01
N ILE A 35 -4.03 -6.03 -8.63
CA ILE A 35 -3.20 -5.16 -9.49
C ILE A 35 -2.21 -4.36 -8.64
N MET A 36 -2.60 -3.95 -7.42
CA MET A 36 -1.72 -3.26 -6.48
C MET A 36 -0.50 -4.12 -6.15
N TRP A 37 -0.70 -5.36 -5.70
CA TRP A 37 0.39 -6.28 -5.36
C TRP A 37 1.31 -6.56 -6.55
N GLN A 38 0.73 -6.84 -7.71
CA GLN A 38 1.51 -7.04 -8.93
C GLN A 38 2.30 -5.78 -9.33
N ALA A 39 1.71 -4.59 -9.17
CA ALA A 39 2.36 -3.34 -9.53
C ALA A 39 3.54 -3.01 -8.61
N VAL A 40 3.45 -3.32 -7.31
CA VAL A 40 4.60 -3.19 -6.40
C VAL A 40 5.67 -4.23 -6.73
N ALA A 41 5.28 -5.48 -6.96
CA ALA A 41 6.20 -6.56 -7.32
C ALA A 41 6.93 -6.35 -8.67
N THR A 42 6.40 -5.49 -9.55
CA THR A 42 6.97 -5.17 -10.87
C THR A 42 7.58 -3.76 -10.95
N ASP A 43 7.81 -3.10 -9.81
CA ASP A 43 8.33 -1.72 -9.71
C ASP A 43 7.51 -0.68 -10.49
N LYS A 44 6.20 -0.93 -10.70
CA LYS A 44 5.26 0.03 -11.29
C LYS A 44 4.63 0.95 -10.25
N LEU A 45 4.59 0.53 -9.00
CA LEU A 45 4.20 1.33 -7.83
C LEU A 45 5.30 1.21 -6.78
N ASP A 46 5.73 2.33 -6.23
CA ASP A 46 6.85 2.34 -5.28
C ASP A 46 6.43 1.81 -3.90
N LEU A 47 5.20 2.08 -3.46
CA LEU A 47 4.71 1.77 -2.12
C LEU A 47 3.22 1.46 -2.13
N MET A 48 2.80 0.51 -1.30
CA MET A 48 1.40 0.28 -0.93
C MET A 48 1.26 0.33 0.60
N LEU A 49 0.22 1.00 1.07
CA LEU A 49 -0.03 1.21 2.51
C LEU A 49 -1.26 0.45 3.01
N SER A 50 -1.91 -0.30 2.14
CA SER A 50 -3.17 -1.00 2.39
C SER A 50 -3.01 -2.50 2.16
N ALA A 51 -2.00 -3.11 2.79
CA ALA A 51 -1.79 -4.55 2.82
C ALA A 51 -2.48 -5.16 4.04
N TRP A 52 -3.67 -5.74 3.85
CA TRP A 52 -4.46 -6.34 4.94
C TRP A 52 -4.07 -7.81 5.10
N LEU A 53 -3.11 -8.08 5.99
CA LEU A 53 -2.57 -9.41 6.27
C LEU A 53 -3.00 -9.93 7.66
N PRO A 54 -3.05 -11.26 7.87
CA PRO A 54 -2.82 -12.33 6.89
C PRO A 54 -4.07 -12.74 6.10
N GLY A 55 -5.27 -12.30 6.47
CA GLY A 55 -6.53 -12.81 5.92
C GLY A 55 -6.85 -12.32 4.51
N THR A 56 -7.03 -11.01 4.34
CA THR A 56 -7.61 -10.43 3.12
C THR A 56 -6.66 -10.48 1.92
N HIS A 57 -5.36 -10.28 2.14
CA HIS A 57 -4.33 -10.28 1.10
C HIS A 57 -3.33 -11.44 1.20
N GLY A 58 -3.56 -12.44 2.05
CA GLY A 58 -2.60 -13.53 2.28
C GLY A 58 -2.21 -14.31 1.03
N GLU A 59 -3.15 -14.54 0.10
CA GLU A 59 -2.84 -15.24 -1.16
C GLU A 59 -1.97 -14.40 -2.11
N TYR A 60 -2.09 -13.07 -2.06
CA TYR A 60 -1.25 -12.17 -2.86
C TYR A 60 0.14 -12.03 -2.23
N ASP A 61 0.20 -11.92 -0.90
CA ASP A 61 1.46 -11.91 -0.16
C ASP A 61 2.27 -13.18 -0.42
N ALA A 62 1.65 -14.35 -0.31
CA ALA A 62 2.32 -15.62 -0.63
C ALA A 62 2.84 -15.70 -2.08
N GLN A 63 2.16 -15.05 -3.03
CA GLN A 63 2.58 -15.02 -4.44
C GLN A 63 3.73 -14.05 -4.71
N TYR A 64 3.80 -12.94 -3.98
CA TYR A 64 4.72 -11.85 -4.27
C TYR A 64 5.76 -11.60 -3.15
N MET A 65 5.77 -12.36 -2.05
CA MET A 65 6.62 -12.15 -0.88
C MET A 65 8.13 -12.07 -1.18
N GLU A 66 8.61 -12.72 -2.24
CA GLU A 66 10.02 -12.65 -2.65
C GLU A 66 10.34 -11.37 -3.46
N GLN A 67 9.31 -10.67 -3.93
CA GLN A 67 9.38 -9.51 -4.82
C GLN A 67 8.90 -8.21 -4.14
N VAL A 68 8.31 -8.31 -2.95
CA VAL A 68 7.93 -7.16 -2.13
C VAL A 68 8.67 -7.14 -0.81
N PHE A 69 9.02 -5.95 -0.35
CA PHE A 69 9.64 -5.75 0.96
C PHE A 69 8.58 -5.23 1.95
N ASN A 70 8.34 -5.98 3.03
CA ASN A 70 7.41 -5.56 4.08
C ASN A 70 8.12 -4.62 5.08
N TYR A 71 7.65 -3.36 5.15
CA TYR A 71 8.19 -2.34 6.06
C TYR A 71 7.55 -2.34 7.46
N GLY A 72 6.61 -3.25 7.73
CA GLY A 72 5.90 -3.38 9.00
C GLY A 72 4.48 -2.83 8.97
N ASP A 73 3.79 -2.96 10.09
CA ASP A 73 2.38 -2.67 10.22
C ASP A 73 2.13 -1.17 10.44
N ILE A 74 1.20 -0.60 9.69
CA ILE A 74 0.76 0.80 9.84
C ILE A 74 -0.30 0.92 10.94
N PHE A 75 -0.98 -0.19 11.24
CA PHE A 75 -2.00 -0.30 12.28
C PHE A 75 -1.97 -1.72 12.86
N GLU A 76 -1.74 -1.85 14.16
CA GLU A 76 -1.91 -3.10 14.91
C GLU A 76 -3.29 -3.06 15.59
N ASP A 77 -4.12 -4.08 15.33
CA ASP A 77 -5.42 -4.25 16.00
C ASP A 77 -5.14 -5.11 17.26
N ASP A 78 -4.84 -4.46 18.38
CA ASP A 78 -4.61 -5.07 19.70
C ASP A 78 -5.92 -5.55 20.37
#